data_AF-A0A937J4G2-F1
#
_entry.id   AF-A0A937J4G2-F1
#
_cell.length_a   1.000
_cell.length_b   1.000
_cell.length_c   1.000
_cell.angle_alpha   90.00
_cell.angle_beta   90.00
_cell.angle_gamma   90.00
#
_symmetry.space_group_name_H-M   'P 1'
#
loop_
_entity.id
_entity.type
_entity.pdbx_description
1 polymer ?
#
loop_
_entity_poly.entity_id
_entity_poly.type
_entity_poly.pdbx_seq_one_letter_code
_entity_poly.pdbx_strand_id
1 'polypeptide(L)' 'MPGAVITGSGLYTPKNAISNEELVASFNAWVDLYNAKHAEAIALGECEQKMHSSVEFIEKASGIKSRFVI' A
#
# COMPACT_ATOMS: atom_id res chain seq x y z
N MET A 1 44.62 -14.17 -7.40
CA MET A 1 43.63 -13.81 -8.42
C MET A 1 42.90 -12.57 -7.93
N PRO A 2 42.76 -11.49 -8.71
CA PRO A 2 41.98 -10.34 -8.25
C PRO A 2 40.50 -10.71 -8.19
N GLY A 3 39.88 -10.51 -7.03
CA GLY A 3 38.44 -10.76 -6.82
C GLY A 3 37.61 -9.63 -7.42
N ALA A 4 36.42 -9.96 -7.93
CA ALA A 4 35.46 -8.95 -8.36
C ALA A 4 35.02 -8.10 -7.15
N VAL A 5 34.91 -6.79 -7.35
CA VAL A 5 34.47 -5.83 -6.34
C VAL A 5 33.45 -4.86 -6.93
N ILE A 6 32.51 -4.41 -6.10
CA ILE A 6 31.59 -3.33 -6.47
C ILE A 6 32.37 -2.02 -6.34
N THR A 7 32.66 -1.37 -7.47
CA THR A 7 33.47 -0.13 -7.51
C THR A 7 32.64 1.15 -7.44
N GLY A 8 31.31 1.06 -7.50
CA GLY A 8 30.40 2.19 -7.36
C GLY A 8 28.93 1.80 -7.35
N SER A 9 28.10 2.66 -6.78
CA SER A 9 26.65 2.60 -6.81
C SER A 9 26.05 3.99 -6.98
N GLY A 10 24.82 4.06 -7.48
CA GLY A 10 24.04 5.29 -7.61
C GLY A 10 22.60 5.04 -7.19
N LEU A 11 22.00 6.02 -6.52
CA LEU A 11 20.62 5.98 -6.06
C LEU A 11 19.95 7.32 -6.37
N TYR A 12 18.76 7.26 -6.94
CA TYR A 12 17.87 8.40 -7.07
C TYR A 12 16.64 8.17 -6.17
N THR A 13 16.27 9.20 -5.41
CA THR A 13 15.08 9.19 -4.55
C THR A 13 14.09 10.23 -5.10
N PRO A 14 12.89 9.82 -5.51
CA PRO A 14 11.83 10.75 -5.92
C PRO A 14 11.48 11.76 -4.83
N LYS A 15 10.93 12.91 -5.22
CA LYS A 15 10.57 13.97 -4.25
C LYS A 15 9.32 13.62 -3.44
N ASN A 16 8.38 12.90 -4.04
CA ASN A 16 7.11 12.60 -3.42
C ASN A 16 7.23 11.32 -2.59
N ALA A 17 6.61 11.34 -1.42
CA ALA A 17 6.46 10.17 -0.57
C ALA A 17 5.01 10.09 -0.08
N ILE A 18 4.57 8.88 0.20
CA ILE A 18 3.27 8.59 0.81
C ILE A 18 3.54 7.87 2.13
N SER A 19 2.93 8.37 3.21
CA SER A 19 2.95 7.72 4.53
C SER A 19 1.95 6.55 4.60
N ASN A 20 2.12 5.65 5.56
CA ASN A 20 1.13 4.59 5.76
C ASN A 20 -0.24 5.16 6.13
N GLU A 21 -0.30 6.26 6.89
CA GLU A 21 -1.55 6.94 7.25
C GLU A 21 -2.28 7.46 6.01
N GLU A 22 -1.57 8.16 5.12
CA GLU A 22 -2.14 8.68 3.86
C GLU A 22 -2.62 7.55 2.95
N LEU A 23 -1.84 6.48 2.84
CA LEU A 23 -2.18 5.31 2.05
C LEU A 23 -3.42 4.60 2.59
N VAL A 24 -3.47 4.34 3.91
CA VAL A 24 -4.58 3.66 4.57
C VAL A 24 -5.84 4.51 4.50
N ALA A 25 -5.74 5.83 4.72
CA ALA A 25 -6.88 6.73 4.60
C ALA A 25 -7.47 6.70 3.18
N SER A 26 -6.62 6.80 2.15
CA SER A 26 -7.07 6.72 0.76
C SER A 26 -7.69 5.37 0.43
N PHE A 27 -7.09 4.27 0.90
CA PHE A 27 -7.59 2.92 0.64
C PHE A 27 -8.94 2.68 1.32
N ASN A 28 -9.08 3.05 2.60
CA ASN A 28 -10.31 2.84 3.36
C ASN A 28 -11.47 3.67 2.81
N ALA A 29 -11.20 4.92 2.39
CA ALA A 29 -12.20 5.74 1.69
C ALA A 29 -12.69 5.07 0.40
N TRP A 30 -11.78 4.46 -0.38
CA TRP A 30 -12.17 3.68 -1.56
C TRP A 30 -12.98 2.42 -1.19
N VAL A 31 -12.59 1.70 -0.13
CA VAL A 31 -13.33 0.53 0.35
C VAL A 31 -14.77 0.90 0.72
N ASP A 32 -14.97 2.01 1.41
CA ASP A 32 -16.31 2.50 1.79
C ASP A 32 -17.17 2.78 0.55
N LEU A 33 -16.61 3.51 -0.42
CA LEU A 33 -17.29 3.81 -1.69
C LEU A 33 -17.59 2.55 -2.49
N TYR A 34 -16.65 1.59 -2.53
CA TYR A 34 -16.82 0.33 -3.24
C TYR A 34 -17.95 -0.50 -2.60
N ASN A 35 -17.91 -0.68 -1.29
CA ASN A 35 -18.90 -1.50 -0.58
C ASN A 35 -20.29 -0.86 -0.66
N ALA A 36 -20.40 0.47 -0.55
CA ALA A 36 -21.66 1.16 -0.74
C ALA A 36 -22.22 0.98 -2.16
N LYS A 37 -21.37 1.09 -3.18
CA LYS A 37 -21.77 0.90 -4.59
C LYS A 37 -22.21 -0.53 -4.91
N HIS A 38 -21.64 -1.54 -4.24
CA HIS A 38 -21.90 -2.96 -4.53
C HIS A 38 -22.73 -3.66 -3.45
N ALA A 39 -23.42 -2.89 -2.59
CA ALA A 39 -24.12 -3.43 -1.42
C ALA A 39 -25.10 -4.56 -1.77
N GLU A 40 -25.85 -4.43 -2.86
CA GLU A 40 -26.79 -5.46 -3.33
C GLU A 40 -26.09 -6.74 -3.78
N ALA A 41 -25.06 -6.63 -4.63
CA ALA A 41 -24.28 -7.77 -5.10
C ALA A 41 -23.56 -8.48 -3.94
N ILE A 42 -23.13 -7.75 -2.90
CA ILE A 42 -22.57 -8.32 -1.67
C ILE A 42 -23.65 -9.08 -0.90
N ALA A 43 -24.85 -8.50 -0.74
CA ALA A 43 -25.95 -9.14 -0.03
C ALA A 43 -26.44 -10.44 -0.73
N LEU A 44 -26.35 -10.48 -2.06
CA LEU A 44 -26.65 -11.67 -2.86
C LEU A 44 -25.50 -12.70 -2.89
N GLY A 45 -24.33 -12.37 -2.33
CA GLY A 45 -23.15 -13.23 -2.32
C GLY A 45 -22.44 -13.32 -3.68
N GLU A 46 -22.75 -12.44 -4.61
CA GLU A 46 -22.13 -12.39 -5.95
C GLU A 46 -20.73 -11.76 -5.92
N CYS A 47 -20.45 -10.93 -4.91
CA CYS A 47 -19.11 -10.41 -4.69
C CYS A 47 -18.79 -10.24 -3.20
N GLU A 48 -17.50 -10.26 -2.86
CA GLU A 48 -17.04 -10.11 -1.48
C GLU A 48 -16.94 -8.64 -1.05
N GLN A 49 -17.34 -8.40 0.19
CA GLN A 49 -17.11 -7.11 0.85
C GLN A 49 -15.61 -6.86 1.00
N LYS A 50 -15.16 -5.66 0.64
CA LYS A 50 -13.78 -5.24 0.85
C LYS A 50 -13.56 -4.86 2.30
N MET A 51 -12.44 -5.30 2.87
CA MET A 51 -12.04 -4.96 4.24
C MET A 51 -11.13 -3.75 4.27
N HIS A 52 -11.24 -2.95 5.33
CA HIS A 52 -10.29 -1.88 5.62
C HIS A 52 -8.91 -2.43 5.94
N SER A 53 -7.90 -1.58 5.73
CA SER A 53 -6.54 -1.78 6.21
C SER A 53 -6.23 -0.86 7.39
N SER A 54 -5.07 -1.07 8.00
CA SER A 54 -4.57 -0.22 9.09
C SER A 54 -3.06 0.00 8.96
N VAL A 55 -2.56 1.07 9.59
CA VAL A 55 -1.12 1.38 9.60
C VAL A 55 -0.35 0.26 10.30
N GLU A 56 -0.86 -0.21 11.43
CA GLU A 56 -0.25 -1.29 12.23
C GLU A 56 -0.19 -2.60 11.45
N PHE A 57 -1.19 -2.87 10.60
CA PHE A 57 -1.16 -4.04 9.71
C PHE A 57 0.02 -3.94 8.73
N ILE A 58 0.18 -2.80 8.05
CA ILE A 58 1.27 -2.60 7.09
C ILE A 58 2.63 -2.72 7.78
N GLU A 59 2.79 -2.08 8.94
CA GLU A 59 4.05 -2.12 9.69
C GLU A 59 4.38 -3.52 10.19
N LYS A 60 3.41 -4.25 10.78
CA LYS A 60 3.66 -5.61 11.28
C LYS A 60 3.91 -6.61 10.16
N ALA A 61 3.23 -6.46 9.01
CA ALA A 61 3.36 -7.38 7.89
C ALA A 61 4.65 -7.16 7.09
N SER A 62 5.18 -5.93 7.04
CA SER A 62 6.27 -5.58 6.11
C SER A 62 7.44 -4.79 6.72
N GLY A 63 7.27 -4.17 7.89
CA GLY A 63 8.22 -3.21 8.45
C GLY A 63 8.28 -1.86 7.71
N ILE A 64 7.49 -1.67 6.65
CA ILE A 64 7.46 -0.43 5.86
C ILE A 64 6.67 0.64 6.59
N LYS A 65 7.23 1.85 6.66
CA LYS A 65 6.59 3.04 7.27
C LYS A 65 6.12 4.08 6.24
N SER A 66 6.81 4.16 5.11
CA SER A 66 6.52 5.09 4.02
C SER A 66 7.18 4.62 2.73
N ARG A 67 6.77 5.20 1.61
CA ARG A 67 7.33 4.88 0.29
C ARG A 67 7.46 6.13 -0.58
N PHE A 68 8.53 6.21 -1.35
CA PHE A 68 8.67 7.23 -2.39
C PHE A 68 7.86 6.82 -3.63
N VAL A 69 7.25 7.80 -4.28
CA VAL A 69 6.38 7.62 -5.47
C VAL A 69 6.71 8.67 -6.52
N ILE A 70 6.34 8.38 -7.77
CA ILE A 70 6.49 9.28 -8.93
C ILE A 70 5.11 9.63 -9.45
#